data_AF-A0A1P8F5I3-F1
#
_entry.id   AF-A0A1P8F5I3-F1
#
_cell.length_a   1.000
_cell.length_b   1.000
_cell.length_c   1.000
_cell.angle_alpha   90.00
_cell.angle_beta   90.00
_cell.angle_gamma   90.00
#
_symmetry.space_group_name_H-M   'P 1'
#
loop_
_entity.id
_entity.type
_entity.pdbx_description
1 polymer ?
#
loop_
_entity_poly.entity_id
_entity_poly.type
_entity_poly.pdbx_seq_one_letter_code
_entity_poly.pdbx_strand_id
1 'polypeptide(L)'
;MDNSNPVKKAILGFNSALFCRCRSCPTYPGKNDPRVYCERGKSPLEIKRVSCLCPTCLVWKVNGFKETFYCDTGKDPKSRI
;
A
#
# COMPACT_ATOMS: atom_id res chain seq x y z
N MET A 1 0.34 15.31 -17.48
CA MET A 1 0.94 15.45 -16.13
C MET A 1 1.76 14.22 -15.86
N ASP A 2 3.04 14.32 -16.20
CA ASP A 2 4.07 13.32 -15.94
C ASP A 2 4.62 13.52 -14.53
N ASN A 3 4.81 12.43 -13.77
CA ASN A 3 5.69 12.37 -12.60
C ASN A 3 5.99 10.90 -12.23
N SER A 4 6.13 10.05 -13.25
CA SER A 4 6.82 8.78 -13.07
C SER A 4 8.30 9.13 -13.02
N ASN A 5 8.81 9.51 -11.84
CA ASN A 5 10.24 9.74 -11.67
C ASN A 5 10.90 8.41 -11.22
N PRO A 6 11.40 7.56 -12.17
CA PRO A 6 12.08 6.31 -11.85
C PRO A 6 13.40 6.53 -11.09
N VAL A 7 13.93 7.75 -11.09
CA VAL A 7 15.25 8.08 -10.51
C VAL A 7 15.22 7.95 -8.99
N LYS A 8 14.09 8.24 -8.32
CA LYS A 8 13.98 8.06 -6.86
C LYS A 8 14.06 6.59 -6.41
N LYS A 9 13.58 5.65 -7.24
CA LYS A 9 13.60 4.22 -6.94
C LYS A 9 15.00 3.61 -7.11
N ALA A 10 15.83 4.22 -7.97
CA ALA A 10 17.15 3.74 -8.34
C ALA A 10 18.30 4.24 -7.46
N ILE A 11 18.21 5.43 -6.85
CA ILE A 11 19.34 6.04 -6.10
C ILE A 11 19.41 5.57 -4.63
N LEU A 12 18.28 5.17 -4.02
CA LEU A 12 18.19 4.83 -2.58
C LEU A 12 17.06 3.82 -2.37
N GLY A 13 17.31 2.54 -2.64
CA GLY A 13 16.37 1.40 -2.56
C GLY A 13 15.07 1.67 -1.79
N PHE A 14 13.98 1.92 -2.52
CA PHE A 14 12.68 2.25 -1.94
C PHE A 14 12.10 1.04 -1.21
N ASN A 15 12.13 1.05 0.13
CA ASN A 15 11.58 -0.03 0.95
C ASN A 15 10.14 0.27 1.36
N SER A 16 9.18 -0.32 0.66
CA SER A 16 7.74 -0.13 0.91
C SER A 16 7.31 -0.47 2.34
N ALA A 17 8.02 -1.38 3.03
CA ALA A 17 7.69 -1.75 4.40
C ALA A 17 8.02 -0.63 5.42
N LEU A 18 9.04 0.20 5.14
CA LEU A 18 9.39 1.36 5.97
C LEU A 18 8.40 2.51 5.79
N PHE A 19 7.86 2.65 4.56
CA PHE A 19 7.00 3.78 4.20
C PHE A 19 5.50 3.45 4.25
N CYS A 20 5.09 2.18 4.38
CA CYS A 20 3.67 1.86 4.56
C CYS A 20 3.15 2.21 5.97
N ARG A 21 2.00 2.88 6.01
CA ARG A 21 1.22 3.13 7.24
C ARG A 21 0.20 2.04 7.59
N CYS A 22 0.30 0.88 6.94
CA CYS A 22 -0.64 -0.23 7.05
C CYS A 22 -0.89 -0.65 8.51
N ARG A 23 0.15 -0.71 9.35
CA ARG A 23 0.05 -1.11 10.77
C ARG A 23 -0.78 -0.16 11.64
N SER A 24 -0.83 1.12 11.27
CA SER A 24 -1.59 2.14 11.99
C SER A 24 -2.94 2.43 11.32
N CYS A 25 -3.26 1.71 10.24
CA CYS A 25 -4.50 1.89 9.51
C CYS A 25 -5.67 1.34 10.33
N PRO A 26 -6.80 2.05 10.47
CA PRO A 26 -7.96 1.53 11.20
C PRO A 26 -8.55 0.25 10.62
N THR A 27 -8.28 -0.06 9.35
CA THR A 27 -8.63 -1.33 8.71
C THR A 27 -7.62 -2.46 8.97
N TYR A 28 -6.53 -2.23 9.69
CA TYR A 28 -5.53 -3.27 9.96
C TYR A 28 -6.14 -4.32 10.90
N PRO A 29 -6.21 -5.59 10.51
CA PRO A 29 -6.86 -6.63 11.31
C PRO A 29 -6.02 -7.08 12.52
N GLY A 30 -4.79 -6.59 12.66
CA GLY A 30 -3.88 -7.03 13.72
C GLY A 30 -3.29 -8.42 13.44
N LYS A 31 -3.08 -9.21 14.50
CA LYS A 31 -2.61 -10.61 14.45
C LYS A 31 -1.34 -10.85 13.62
N ASN A 32 -0.43 -9.88 13.62
CA ASN A 32 0.80 -9.91 12.81
C ASN A 32 0.57 -10.07 11.30
N ASP A 33 -0.62 -9.71 10.79
CA ASP A 33 -0.91 -9.81 9.36
C ASP A 33 0.12 -8.98 8.56
N PRO A 34 0.69 -9.52 7.45
CA PRO A 34 1.74 -8.84 6.71
C PRO A 34 1.27 -7.49 6.17
N ARG A 35 2.19 -6.52 6.13
CA ARG A 35 1.91 -5.15 5.68
C ARG A 35 1.94 -5.04 4.15
N VAL A 36 1.77 -3.81 3.65
CA VAL A 36 1.96 -3.41 2.25
C VAL A 36 0.95 -4.06 1.28
N TYR A 37 -0.33 -4.07 1.67
CA TYR A 37 -1.42 -4.71 0.91
C TYR A 37 -1.53 -4.24 -0.55
N CYS A 38 -1.20 -2.98 -0.83
CA CYS A 38 -1.21 -2.43 -2.19
C CYS A 38 -0.24 -3.15 -3.15
N GLU A 39 0.84 -3.74 -2.64
CA GLU A 39 1.81 -4.51 -3.43
C GLU A 39 1.61 -6.03 -3.22
N ARG A 40 1.43 -6.48 -1.97
CA ARG A 40 1.36 -7.92 -1.67
C ARG A 40 0.00 -8.56 -1.98
N GLY A 41 -1.09 -7.79 -1.93
CA GLY A 41 -2.46 -8.29 -2.04
C GLY A 41 -3.23 -8.30 -0.73
N LYS A 42 -4.46 -8.83 -0.79
CA LYS A 42 -5.43 -8.80 0.30
C LYS A 42 -4.97 -9.56 1.54
N SER A 43 -5.54 -9.17 2.66
CA SER A 43 -5.50 -9.90 3.92
C SER A 43 -6.20 -11.25 3.77
N PRO A 44 -5.69 -12.33 4.40
CA PRO A 44 -6.45 -13.57 4.58
C PRO A 44 -7.49 -13.46 5.70
N LEU A 45 -7.39 -12.43 6.56
CA LEU A 45 -8.32 -12.13 7.63
C LEU A 45 -9.46 -11.22 7.14
N GLU A 46 -10.62 -11.32 7.79
CA GLU A 46 -11.76 -10.44 7.57
C GLU A 46 -11.40 -8.96 7.85
N ILE A 47 -11.74 -8.07 6.92
CA ILE A 47 -11.47 -6.63 7.01
C ILE A 47 -12.78 -5.86 7.16
N LYS A 48 -12.83 -4.98 8.17
CA LYS A 48 -13.89 -3.98 8.30
C LYS A 48 -13.44 -2.66 7.69
N ARG A 49 -14.16 -2.17 6.68
CA ARG A 49 -13.85 -0.91 5.96
C ARG A 49 -14.30 0.33 6.75
N VAL A 50 -13.69 0.57 7.90
CA VAL A 50 -14.03 1.72 8.75
C VAL A 50 -13.42 3.04 8.23
N SER A 51 -12.15 3.03 7.82
CA SER A 51 -11.44 4.15 7.19
C SER A 51 -10.07 3.69 6.69
N CYS A 52 -9.46 4.40 5.74
CA CYS A 52 -8.20 3.97 5.13
C CYS A 52 -7.13 5.08 5.11
N LEU A 53 -5.91 4.73 5.53
CA LEU A 53 -4.76 5.65 5.50
C LEU A 53 -3.96 5.60 4.19
N CYS A 54 -4.32 4.72 3.24
CA CYS A 54 -3.59 4.55 1.98
C CYS A 54 -3.32 5.87 1.24
N PRO A 55 -4.27 6.81 1.06
CA PRO A 55 -4.02 8.06 0.35
C PRO A 55 -2.95 8.96 1.01
N THR A 56 -2.67 8.75 2.31
CA THR A 56 -1.63 9.49 3.05
C THR A 56 -0.27 8.79 3.04
N CYS A 57 -0.23 7.52 2.63
CA CYS A 57 0.96 6.68 2.62
C CYS A 57 1.91 7.06 1.48
N LEU A 58 3.21 7.15 1.75
CA LEU A 58 4.20 7.49 0.71
C LEU A 58 4.25 6.42 -0.38
N VAL A 59 4.16 5.13 -0.04
CA VAL A 59 4.10 4.00 -1.00
C VAL A 59 2.97 4.18 -2.00
N TRP A 60 1.81 4.64 -1.53
CA TRP A 60 0.65 4.87 -2.39
C TRP A 60 0.89 6.04 -3.35
N LYS A 61 1.42 7.15 -2.83
CA LYS A 61 1.67 8.37 -3.60
C LYS A 61 2.74 8.17 -4.67
N VAL A 62 3.88 7.56 -4.32
CA VAL A 62 5.01 7.42 -5.26
C VAL A 62 4.75 6.41 -6.36
N ASN A 63 3.94 5.39 -6.10
CA ASN A 63 3.57 4.40 -7.11
C ASN A 63 2.33 4.81 -7.94
N GLY A 64 1.71 5.95 -7.63
CA GLY A 64 0.54 6.44 -8.39
C GLY A 64 -0.64 5.46 -8.36
N PHE A 65 -0.81 4.78 -7.22
CA PHE A 65 -1.98 3.98 -6.91
C PHE A 65 -3.22 4.88 -6.84
N LYS A 66 -4.38 4.36 -7.22
CA LYS A 66 -5.63 5.12 -7.30
C LYS A 66 -6.68 4.63 -6.32
N GLU A 67 -6.67 3.34 -6.04
CA GLU A 67 -7.64 2.70 -5.16
C GLU A 67 -7.19 2.70 -3.70
N THR A 68 -8.08 2.29 -2.80
CA THR A 68 -7.78 2.10 -1.39
C THR A 68 -8.32 0.76 -0.91
N PHE A 69 -8.17 0.44 0.37
CA PHE A 69 -8.64 -0.83 0.94
C PHE A 69 -8.08 -2.09 0.24
N TYR A 70 -6.84 -2.04 -0.26
CA TYR A 70 -6.14 -3.19 -0.85
C TYR A 70 -6.04 -4.40 0.08
N CYS A 71 -6.17 -4.18 1.40
CA CYS A 71 -6.29 -5.23 2.40
C CYS A 71 -7.55 -6.10 2.22
N ASP A 72 -8.58 -5.58 1.59
CA ASP A 72 -9.84 -6.27 1.33
C ASP A 72 -10.00 -6.60 -0.17
N THR A 73 -9.76 -5.61 -1.04
CA THR A 73 -9.99 -5.73 -2.49
C THR A 73 -8.92 -6.50 -3.26
N GLY A 74 -7.73 -6.71 -2.68
CA GLY A 74 -6.59 -7.29 -3.38
C GLY A 74 -5.56 -6.24 -3.78
N LYS A 75 -4.48 -6.64 -4.45
CA LYS A 75 -3.41 -5.72 -4.87
C LYS A 75 -3.84 -4.85 -6.05
N ASP A 76 -3.22 -3.68 -6.20
CA ASP A 76 -3.44 -2.84 -7.37
C ASP A 76 -3.01 -3.58 -8.64
N PRO A 77 -3.77 -3.51 -9.76
CA PRO A 77 -3.35 -4.11 -11.01
C PRO A 77 -1.97 -3.64 -11.47
N LYS A 78 -1.60 -2.39 -11.17
CA LYS A 78 -0.29 -1.80 -11.49
C LYS A 78 0.86 -2.39 -10.67
N SER A 79 0.59 -3.11 -9.59
CA SER A 79 1.63 -3.70 -8.75
C SER A 79 2.22 -5.00 -9.34
N ARG A 80 1.77 -5.45 -10.52
CA ARG A 80 2.25 -6.65 -11.23
C ARG A 80 3.34 -6.37 -12.27
N ILE A 81 3.75 -5.11 -12.41
CA ILE A 81 4.63 -4.64 -13.49
C ILE A 81 6.00 -4.30 -12.91
#